data_AF-A0A6P8U761-F1
#
_entry.id   AF-A0A6P8U761-F1
#
_cell.length_a   1.000
_cell.length_b   1.000
_cell.length_c   1.000
_cell.angle_alpha   90.00
_cell.angle_beta   90.00
_cell.angle_gamma   90.00
#
_symmetry.space_group_name_H-M   'P 1'
#
loop_
_entity.id
_entity.type
_entity.pdbx_description
1 polymer ?
#
loop_
_entity_poly.entity_id
_entity_poly.type
_entity_poly.pdbx_seq_one_letter_code
_entity_poly.pdbx_strand_id
1 'polypeptide(L)'
;MQKRTSQLSEQREERLIILLNAKDKHKEKTLCGNPEVLFTDYAQQKEGRKKNNLIFFTDSIYIWKDTLCSKYAYVSREGIGSGGRLQICKDEHLDKDDPLLTITYYTKGKVMVQGNEANLESFQEAFPLLKAEVDTKRINVPSDVPSDSEGDESPIENPNTLSISAPPTPASSNNRLKESMALLELDFAEFKERTQARQSGPPDNTLQQLKEDLQQLKSDNEALASDLRGSVEANRRTVCSVFS
;
A
#
# COMPACT_ATOMS: atom_id res chain seq x y z
N MET A 1 -10.87 42.26 -18.47
CA MET A 1 -11.31 40.87 -18.19
C MET A 1 -10.20 39.97 -17.62
N GLN A 2 -8.91 40.27 -17.85
CA GLN A 2 -7.76 39.50 -17.33
C GLN A 2 -7.69 39.29 -15.79
N LYS A 3 -8.17 40.26 -14.98
CA LYS A 3 -8.07 40.18 -13.51
C LYS A 3 -8.98 39.11 -12.87
N ARG A 4 -10.14 38.81 -13.47
CA ARG A 4 -11.08 37.82 -12.92
C ARG A 4 -10.61 36.38 -13.17
N THR A 5 -9.90 36.13 -14.26
CA THR A 5 -9.35 34.80 -14.57
C THR A 5 -8.17 34.44 -13.66
N SER A 6 -7.33 35.42 -13.27
CA SER A 6 -6.21 35.20 -12.33
C SER A 6 -6.68 34.89 -10.90
N GLN A 7 -7.71 35.61 -10.41
CA GLN A 7 -8.26 35.32 -9.07
C GLN A 7 -8.93 33.95 -9.00
N LEU A 8 -9.55 33.51 -10.10
CA LEU A 8 -10.22 32.20 -10.13
C LEU A 8 -9.23 31.03 -10.19
N SER A 9 -8.04 31.21 -10.80
CA SER A 9 -6.98 30.22 -10.80
C SER A 9 -6.31 30.11 -9.43
N GLU A 10 -5.98 31.24 -8.81
CA GLU A 10 -5.41 31.28 -7.46
C GLU A 10 -6.35 30.63 -6.44
N GLN A 11 -7.65 30.95 -6.49
CA GLN A 11 -8.63 30.36 -5.57
C GLN A 11 -8.83 28.84 -5.81
N ARG A 12 -8.59 28.34 -7.02
CA ARG A 12 -8.63 26.90 -7.32
C ARG A 12 -7.39 26.18 -6.79
N GLU A 13 -6.20 26.79 -6.94
CA GLU A 13 -4.95 26.27 -6.41
C GLU A 13 -4.96 26.22 -4.89
N GLU A 14 -5.42 27.28 -4.21
CA GLU A 14 -5.56 27.29 -2.75
C GLU A 14 -6.52 26.20 -2.26
N ARG A 15 -7.65 25.99 -2.94
CA ARG A 15 -8.59 24.91 -2.61
C ARG A 15 -7.97 23.52 -2.81
N LEU A 16 -7.20 23.33 -3.88
CA LEU A 16 -6.47 22.07 -4.12
C LEU A 16 -5.46 21.79 -3.02
N ILE A 17 -4.69 22.80 -2.58
CA ILE A 17 -3.71 22.67 -1.50
C ILE A 17 -4.40 22.31 -0.17
N ILE A 18 -5.50 22.99 0.16
CA ILE A 18 -6.27 22.70 1.39
C ILE A 18 -6.81 21.26 1.36
N LEU A 19 -7.35 20.82 0.22
CA LEU A 19 -7.88 19.46 0.06
C LEU A 19 -6.79 18.39 0.13
N LEU A 20 -5.62 18.63 -0.50
CA LEU A 20 -4.47 17.74 -0.41
C LEU A 20 -4.01 17.59 1.04
N ASN A 21 -3.87 18.71 1.77
CA ASN A 21 -3.51 18.71 3.18
C ASN A 21 -4.55 17.99 4.06
N ALA A 22 -5.84 18.15 3.78
CA ALA A 22 -6.90 17.45 4.50
C ALA A 22 -6.85 15.93 4.25
N LYS A 23 -6.60 15.52 2.99
CA LYS A 23 -6.45 14.11 2.61
C LYS A 23 -5.23 13.47 3.27
N ASP A 24 -4.09 14.17 3.30
CA ASP A 24 -2.87 13.68 3.92
C ASP A 24 -3.03 13.55 5.44
N LYS A 25 -3.65 14.55 6.10
CA LYS A 25 -4.00 14.46 7.53
C LYS A 25 -4.95 13.31 7.84
N HIS A 26 -5.93 13.06 6.96
CA HIS A 26 -6.84 11.93 7.13
C HIS A 26 -6.10 10.60 6.96
N LYS A 27 -5.25 10.45 5.93
CA LYS A 27 -4.41 9.27 5.72
C LYS A 27 -3.51 9.02 6.93
N GLU A 28 -2.84 10.06 7.45
CA GLU A 28 -2.02 9.98 8.66
C GLU A 28 -2.85 9.55 9.87
N LYS A 29 -4.04 10.13 10.09
CA LYS A 29 -4.93 9.75 11.20
C LYS A 29 -5.37 8.29 11.10
N THR A 30 -5.70 7.81 9.91
CA THR A 30 -6.11 6.42 9.68
C THR A 30 -4.96 5.44 9.87
N LEU A 31 -3.74 5.81 9.45
CA LEU A 31 -2.52 5.04 9.69
C LEU A 31 -2.19 4.96 11.18
N CYS A 32 -2.23 6.09 11.90
CA CYS A 32 -1.99 6.13 13.35
C CYS A 32 -3.05 5.37 14.15
N GLY A 33 -4.32 5.40 13.71
CA GLY A 33 -5.41 4.68 14.35
C GLY A 33 -5.39 3.16 14.14
N ASN A 34 -4.58 2.68 13.19
CA ASN A 34 -4.44 1.26 12.86
C ASN A 34 -2.95 0.90 12.79
N PRO A 35 -2.24 0.89 13.93
CA PRO A 35 -0.84 0.52 13.95
C PRO A 35 -0.66 -0.88 13.39
N GLU A 36 0.41 -1.06 12.61
CA GLU A 36 0.87 -2.33 12.07
C GLU A 36 -0.17 -3.01 11.17
N VAL A 37 -0.96 -2.18 10.47
CA VAL A 37 -1.75 -2.53 9.30
C VAL A 37 -1.01 -2.01 8.07
N LEU A 38 -0.81 -2.89 7.09
CA LEU A 38 -0.08 -2.57 5.87
C LEU A 38 -1.02 -1.97 4.83
N PHE A 39 -0.73 -0.74 4.41
CA PHE A 39 -1.47 -0.02 3.38
C PHE A 39 -0.69 -0.01 2.07
N THR A 40 -1.38 -0.27 0.97
CA THR A 40 -0.79 -0.19 -0.36
C THR A 40 -1.01 1.19 -0.96
N ASP A 41 0.07 1.82 -1.41
CA ASP A 41 0.03 3.04 -2.20
C ASP A 41 0.19 2.68 -3.68
N TYR A 42 -0.83 3.02 -4.47
CA TYR A 42 -0.84 2.78 -5.91
C TYR A 42 -0.47 4.06 -6.65
N ALA A 43 0.50 3.98 -7.55
CA ALA A 43 0.73 5.05 -8.50
C ALA A 43 -0.20 4.85 -9.71
N GLN A 44 -0.86 5.93 -10.13
CA GLN A 44 -1.58 5.95 -11.40
C GLN A 44 -0.56 6.03 -12.54
N GLN A 45 -0.53 5.01 -13.39
CA GLN A 45 0.17 5.04 -14.66
C GLN A 45 -0.85 4.96 -15.81
N LYS A 46 -0.42 5.32 -17.02
CA LYS A 46 -1.27 5.35 -18.22
C LYS A 46 -1.91 4.00 -18.56
N GLU A 47 -1.28 2.88 -18.16
CA GLU A 47 -1.70 1.51 -18.47
C GLU A 47 -2.29 0.75 -17.27
N GLY A 48 -2.47 1.40 -16.12
CA GLY A 48 -3.03 0.75 -14.94
C GLY A 48 -2.56 1.34 -13.61
N ARG A 49 -2.95 0.70 -12.51
CA ARG A 49 -2.47 1.03 -11.16
C ARG A 49 -1.32 0.09 -10.83
N LYS A 50 -0.12 0.64 -10.68
CA LYS A 50 1.05 -0.14 -10.25
C LYS A 50 1.26 0.05 -8.76
N LYS A 51 1.48 -1.06 -8.03
CA LYS A 51 1.88 -0.99 -6.62
C LYS A 51 3.28 -0.38 -6.54
N ASN A 52 3.40 0.76 -5.88
CA ASN A 52 4.67 1.49 -5.79
C ASN A 52 5.25 1.49 -4.38
N ASN A 53 4.39 1.62 -3.35
CA ASN A 53 4.85 1.67 -1.96
C ASN A 53 3.91 0.88 -1.05
N LEU A 54 4.47 0.36 0.04
CA LEU A 54 3.70 -0.14 1.19
C LEU A 54 4.00 0.76 2.40
N ILE A 55 2.98 1.07 3.19
CA ILE A 55 3.09 1.99 4.31
C ILE A 55 2.40 1.37 5.52
N PHE A 56 3.05 1.42 6.68
CA PHE A 56 2.40 1.09 7.94
C PHE A 56 2.92 2.01 9.05
N PHE A 57 2.23 2.01 10.18
CA PHE A 57 2.62 2.73 11.37
C PHE A 57 3.09 1.76 12.45
N THR A 58 4.10 2.11 13.24
CA THR A 58 4.51 1.34 14.42
C THR A 58 5.06 2.29 15.48
N ASP A 59 4.83 1.94 16.74
CA ASP A 59 5.45 2.58 17.90
C ASP A 59 6.85 2.02 18.21
N SER A 60 7.21 0.88 17.61
CA SER A 60 8.39 0.10 17.95
C SER A 60 9.36 0.01 16.77
N ILE A 61 9.75 1.18 16.23
CA ILE A 61 10.67 1.29 15.08
C ILE A 61 11.92 0.43 15.26
N TYR A 62 12.50 0.42 16.47
CA TYR A 62 13.74 -0.30 16.76
C TYR A 62 13.57 -1.82 16.66
N ILE A 63 12.46 -2.37 17.16
CA ILE A 63 12.18 -3.81 17.11
C ILE A 63 11.91 -4.26 15.67
N TRP A 64 11.16 -3.44 14.91
CA TRP A 64 10.97 -3.66 13.47
C TRP A 64 12.29 -3.61 12.70
N LYS A 65 13.14 -2.62 12.98
CA LYS A 65 14.47 -2.48 12.35
C LYS A 65 15.34 -3.71 12.64
N ASP A 66 15.37 -4.17 13.90
CA ASP A 66 16.12 -5.35 14.32
C ASP A 66 15.61 -6.63 13.65
N THR A 67 14.29 -6.84 13.65
CA THR A 67 13.65 -7.99 13.02
C THR A 67 13.91 -8.04 11.52
N LEU A 68 13.81 -6.91 10.82
CA LEU A 68 14.12 -6.83 9.41
C LEU A 68 15.60 -7.09 9.13
N CYS A 69 16.51 -6.59 9.97
CA CYS A 69 17.93 -6.90 9.83
C CYS A 69 18.28 -8.36 10.14
N SER A 70 17.50 -9.03 11.00
CA SER A 70 17.69 -10.45 11.30
C SER A 70 17.20 -11.33 10.16
N LYS A 71 16.13 -10.92 9.48
CA LYS A 71 15.49 -11.68 8.40
C LYS A 71 16.26 -11.63 7.08
N TYR A 72 16.82 -10.47 6.73
CA TYR A 72 17.51 -10.27 5.46
C TYR A 72 19.03 -10.33 5.67
N ALA A 73 19.72 -11.16 4.88
CA ALA A 73 21.16 -11.37 5.02
C ALA A 73 21.99 -10.13 4.65
N TYR A 74 21.57 -9.38 3.62
CA TYR A 74 22.30 -8.22 3.09
C TYR A 74 21.51 -6.94 3.30
N VAL A 75 21.82 -6.23 4.38
CA VAL A 75 21.14 -4.98 4.76
C VAL A 75 22.15 -3.86 4.97
N SER A 76 22.03 -2.81 4.16
CA SER A 76 22.74 -1.55 4.37
C SER A 76 21.88 -0.61 5.20
N ARG A 77 22.50 0.06 6.20
CA ARG A 77 21.82 0.98 7.13
C ARG A 77 22.32 2.39 6.90
N GLU A 78 21.40 3.33 6.79
CA GLU A 78 21.71 4.75 6.68
C GLU A 78 20.85 5.55 7.67
N GLY A 79 21.50 6.38 8.48
CA GLY A 79 20.85 7.13 9.56
C GLY A 79 20.78 6.41 10.91
N ILE A 80 20.70 7.21 11.98
CA ILE A 80 20.74 6.77 13.39
C ILE A 80 19.45 7.24 14.08
N GLY A 81 18.87 6.38 14.94
CA GLY A 81 17.72 6.71 15.77
C GLY A 81 16.36 6.33 15.16
N SER A 82 15.34 7.15 15.43
CA SER A 82 13.93 6.99 15.00
C SER A 82 13.67 7.39 13.55
N GLY A 83 14.66 8.00 12.89
CA GLY A 83 14.67 8.22 11.44
C GLY A 83 15.79 7.42 10.79
N GLY A 84 15.57 6.97 9.56
CA GLY A 84 16.61 6.31 8.80
C GLY A 84 16.09 5.49 7.61
N ARG A 85 17.01 4.87 6.90
CA ARG A 85 16.76 4.04 5.73
C ARG A 85 17.48 2.71 5.87
N LEU A 86 16.79 1.62 5.55
CA LEU A 86 17.37 0.31 5.32
C LEU A 86 17.27 0.00 3.83
N GLN A 87 18.36 -0.45 3.24
CA GLN A 87 18.38 -0.98 1.88
C GLN A 87 18.65 -2.47 1.97
N ILE A 88 17.75 -3.27 1.40
CA ILE A 88 17.87 -4.71 1.31
C ILE A 88 18.38 -5.04 -0.08
N CYS A 89 19.53 -5.71 -0.16
CA CYS A 89 20.18 -6.08 -1.42
C CYS A 89 20.11 -7.59 -1.64
N LYS A 90 20.29 -8.02 -2.89
CA LYS A 90 20.31 -9.45 -3.25
C LYS A 90 21.61 -10.13 -2.86
N ASP A 91 22.71 -9.39 -2.92
CA ASP A 91 24.08 -9.88 -2.69
C ASP A 91 24.91 -8.75 -2.07
N GLU A 92 26.01 -9.10 -1.40
CA GLU A 92 26.93 -8.17 -0.73
C GLU A 92 27.60 -7.19 -1.71
N HIS A 93 27.70 -7.59 -2.98
CA HIS A 93 28.39 -6.85 -4.05
C HIS A 93 27.46 -6.25 -5.12
N LEU A 94 26.13 -6.42 -5.03
CA LEU A 94 25.20 -5.75 -5.95
C LEU A 94 24.90 -4.32 -5.48
N ASP A 95 25.05 -3.40 -6.44
CA ASP A 95 25.08 -1.94 -6.28
C ASP A 95 24.04 -1.39 -5.30
N LYS A 96 24.50 -0.51 -4.41
CA LYS A 96 23.67 0.37 -3.58
C LYS A 96 22.67 1.21 -4.41
N ASP A 97 22.86 1.25 -5.73
CA ASP A 97 22.07 1.99 -6.70
C ASP A 97 20.79 1.25 -7.14
N ASP A 98 20.69 -0.08 -6.97
CA ASP A 98 19.46 -0.83 -7.28
C ASP A 98 19.09 -1.85 -6.16
N PRO A 99 18.65 -1.36 -4.99
CA PRO A 99 18.23 -2.23 -3.90
C PRO A 99 16.91 -2.94 -4.20
N LEU A 100 16.76 -4.18 -3.73
CA LEU A 100 15.51 -4.94 -3.86
C LEU A 100 14.35 -4.25 -3.16
N LEU A 101 14.61 -3.79 -1.94
CA LEU A 101 13.68 -3.04 -1.12
C LEU A 101 14.40 -1.90 -0.42
N THR A 102 13.75 -0.74 -0.40
CA THR A 102 14.15 0.41 0.41
C THR A 102 13.09 0.65 1.47
N ILE A 103 13.47 0.53 2.75
CA ILE A 103 12.58 0.75 3.89
C ILE A 103 13.00 2.06 4.58
N THR A 104 12.13 3.05 4.52
CA THR A 104 12.33 4.36 5.15
C THR A 104 11.51 4.45 6.43
N TYR A 105 12.18 4.82 7.52
CA TYR A 105 11.59 5.06 8.84
C TYR A 105 11.52 6.57 9.06
N TYR A 106 10.32 7.04 9.38
CA TYR A 106 10.08 8.42 9.74
C TYR A 106 9.98 8.54 11.26
N THR A 107 10.44 9.68 11.78
CA THR A 107 10.55 9.98 13.23
C THR A 107 9.25 9.84 14.02
N LYS A 108 8.10 9.79 13.35
CA LYS A 108 6.77 9.61 13.95
C LYS A 108 6.25 8.17 13.92
N GLY A 109 7.04 7.15 13.59
CA GLY A 109 6.56 5.76 13.55
C GLY A 109 6.00 5.31 12.21
N LYS A 110 5.90 6.20 11.22
CA LYS A 110 5.55 5.81 9.85
C LYS A 110 6.72 5.07 9.23
N VAL A 111 6.43 3.93 8.61
CA VAL A 111 7.38 3.13 7.85
C VAL A 111 6.88 3.04 6.42
N MET A 112 7.76 3.29 5.45
CA MET A 112 7.48 3.18 4.02
C MET A 112 8.44 2.18 3.39
N VAL A 113 7.90 1.18 2.71
CA VAL A 113 8.63 0.16 1.97
C VAL A 113 8.43 0.42 0.49
N GLN A 114 9.54 0.53 -0.24
CA GLN A 114 9.57 0.81 -1.68
C GLN A 114 10.37 -0.27 -2.38
N GLY A 115 9.99 -0.59 -3.61
CA GLY A 115 10.67 -1.59 -4.43
C GLY A 115 9.86 -1.91 -5.68
N ASN A 116 10.31 -2.89 -6.45
CA ASN A 116 9.51 -3.41 -7.55
C ASN A 116 8.28 -4.18 -7.03
N GLU A 117 7.29 -4.39 -7.91
CA GLU A 117 6.01 -4.98 -7.54
C GLU A 117 6.13 -6.40 -6.93
N ALA A 118 6.98 -7.25 -7.51
CA ALA A 118 7.23 -8.61 -7.01
C ALA A 118 7.85 -8.62 -5.61
N ASN A 119 8.80 -7.72 -5.33
CA ASN A 119 9.43 -7.59 -4.03
C ASN A 119 8.45 -7.03 -2.98
N LEU A 120 7.58 -6.10 -3.39
CA LEU A 120 6.53 -5.57 -2.52
C LEU A 120 5.46 -6.63 -2.21
N GLU A 121 5.08 -7.45 -3.18
CA GLU A 121 4.18 -8.59 -2.95
C GLU A 121 4.80 -9.61 -1.99
N SER A 122 6.05 -9.99 -2.22
CA SER A 122 6.80 -10.89 -1.32
C SER A 122 6.89 -10.34 0.10
N PHE A 123 7.12 -9.03 0.24
CA PHE A 123 7.12 -8.37 1.55
C PHE A 123 5.73 -8.40 2.21
N GLN A 124 4.67 -8.12 1.45
CA GLN A 124 3.30 -8.14 1.93
C GLN A 124 2.86 -9.52 2.41
N GLU A 125 3.21 -10.59 1.67
CA GLU A 125 2.94 -11.97 2.09
C GLU A 125 3.68 -12.34 3.37
N ALA A 126 4.91 -11.84 3.53
CA ALA A 126 5.73 -12.14 4.70
C ALA A 126 5.49 -11.20 5.89
N PHE A 127 4.65 -10.17 5.72
CA PHE A 127 4.36 -9.16 6.75
C PHE A 127 3.69 -9.73 8.01
N PRO A 128 2.70 -10.65 7.94
CA PRO A 128 2.11 -11.24 9.13
C PRO A 128 3.11 -12.02 9.98
N LEU A 129 4.06 -12.72 9.32
CA LEU A 129 5.12 -13.47 10.01
C LEU A 129 6.10 -12.52 10.71
N LEU A 130 6.50 -11.44 10.02
CA LEU A 130 7.33 -10.39 10.60
C LEU A 130 6.68 -9.75 11.82
N LYS A 131 5.38 -9.46 11.73
CA LYS A 131 4.61 -8.89 12.83
C LYS A 131 4.59 -9.82 14.04
N ALA A 132 4.34 -11.11 13.84
CA ALA A 132 4.35 -12.08 14.92
C ALA A 132 5.73 -12.20 15.61
N GLU A 133 6.81 -12.10 14.85
CA GLU A 133 8.18 -12.08 15.40
C GLU A 133 8.44 -10.81 16.23
N VAL A 134 8.02 -9.64 15.73
CA VAL A 134 8.10 -8.37 16.47
C VAL A 134 7.32 -8.46 17.78
N ASP A 135 6.09 -8.99 17.75
CA ASP A 135 5.26 -9.14 18.93
C ASP A 135 5.88 -10.12 19.95
N THR A 136 6.53 -11.18 19.48
CA THR A 136 7.27 -12.12 20.34
C THR A 136 8.49 -11.44 20.98
N LYS A 137 9.25 -10.65 20.21
CA LYS A 137 10.39 -9.90 20.72
C LYS A 137 9.98 -8.84 21.74
N ARG A 138 8.82 -8.20 21.59
CA ARG A 138 8.26 -7.26 22.58
C ARG A 138 8.00 -7.91 23.93
N ILE A 139 7.48 -9.13 23.94
CA ILE A 139 7.16 -9.87 25.17
C ILE A 139 8.44 -10.36 25.87
N ASN A 140 9.48 -10.67 25.10
CA ASN A 140 10.74 -11.24 25.60
C ASN A 140 11.80 -10.20 25.98
N VAL A 141 11.52 -8.89 25.95
CA VAL A 141 12.41 -7.89 26.55
C VAL A 141 12.34 -8.05 28.07
N PRO A 142 13.42 -8.47 28.75
CA PRO A 142 13.42 -8.54 30.20
C PRO A 142 13.25 -7.11 30.74
N SER A 143 12.21 -6.88 31.54
CA SER A 143 12.11 -5.73 32.43
C SER A 143 13.13 -5.89 33.56
N ASP A 144 14.41 -5.77 33.24
CA ASP A 144 15.48 -5.70 34.22
C ASP A 144 16.40 -4.56 33.80
N VAL A 145 16.21 -3.40 34.43
CA VAL A 145 17.25 -2.53 35.03
C VAL A 145 16.57 -1.30 35.67
N PRO A 146 17.10 -0.83 36.82
CA PRO A 146 16.34 -0.17 37.88
C PRO A 146 16.12 1.32 37.67
N SER A 147 15.03 1.80 38.27
CA SER A 147 14.78 3.20 38.57
C SER A 147 15.69 3.65 39.71
N ASP A 148 16.90 4.13 39.40
CA ASP A 148 17.70 4.87 40.36
C ASP A 148 17.40 6.37 40.27
N SER A 149 16.79 6.83 41.36
CA SER A 149 16.59 8.20 41.78
C SER A 149 17.90 8.81 42.32
N GLU A 150 17.84 10.11 42.65
CA GLU A 150 18.79 10.96 43.41
C GLU A 150 19.59 11.95 42.52
N GLY A 151 19.55 13.28 42.71
CA GLY A 151 19.03 14.13 43.80
C GLY A 151 18.42 15.44 43.28
N ASP A 152 17.40 16.00 43.96
CA ASP A 152 17.48 16.83 45.20
C ASP A 152 17.43 18.31 44.76
N GLU A 153 16.50 19.19 45.17
CA GLU A 153 16.02 19.49 46.52
C GLU A 153 14.69 20.30 46.43
N SER A 154 13.81 20.16 47.43
CA SER A 154 12.45 20.75 47.54
C SER A 154 12.48 22.14 48.26
N PRO A 155 11.41 22.74 48.83
CA PRO A 155 9.93 22.61 48.71
C PRO A 155 9.21 23.99 48.55
N ILE A 156 7.89 24.09 48.37
CA ILE A 156 6.91 24.44 49.43
C ILE A 156 5.47 24.33 48.89
N GLU A 157 4.65 23.63 49.67
CA GLU A 157 3.18 23.53 49.77
C GLU A 157 2.41 24.86 49.48
N ASN A 158 1.19 24.94 48.92
CA ASN A 158 -0.10 24.45 49.44
C ASN A 158 -1.27 24.98 48.53
N PRO A 159 -2.58 24.73 48.77
CA PRO A 159 -3.49 24.14 47.77
C PRO A 159 -4.70 25.01 47.33
N ASN A 160 -5.50 24.45 46.41
CA ASN A 160 -6.88 24.80 46.04
C ASN A 160 -7.16 26.13 45.31
N THR A 161 -7.59 26.03 44.04
CA THR A 161 -8.90 26.56 43.60
C THR A 161 -9.33 25.94 42.28
N LEU A 162 -10.45 25.22 42.31
CA LEU A 162 -11.28 24.85 41.16
C LEU A 162 -11.61 26.12 40.37
N SER A 163 -11.26 26.15 39.08
CA SER A 163 -11.84 27.09 38.13
C SER A 163 -12.31 26.32 36.90
N ILE A 164 -13.54 25.83 37.01
CA ILE A 164 -14.37 25.40 35.89
C ILE A 164 -14.69 26.66 35.10
N SER A 165 -14.25 26.76 33.85
CA SER A 165 -14.69 27.84 32.96
C SER A 165 -15.01 27.33 31.56
N ALA A 166 -16.30 27.46 31.26
CA ALA A 166 -16.99 27.59 29.97
C ALA A 166 -17.15 26.35 29.04
N PRO A 167 -18.40 26.06 28.60
CA PRO A 167 -18.68 25.08 27.54
C PRO A 167 -18.32 25.64 26.14
N PRO A 168 -17.92 24.79 25.18
CA PRO A 168 -17.63 25.23 23.82
C PRO A 168 -18.91 25.66 23.10
N THR A 169 -18.86 26.83 22.48
CA THR A 169 -19.91 27.43 21.66
C THR A 169 -20.32 26.54 20.47
N PRO A 170 -21.61 26.49 20.11
CA PRO A 170 -22.15 25.55 19.10
C PRO A 170 -21.69 25.79 17.65
N ALA A 171 -21.04 26.92 17.35
CA ALA A 171 -20.56 27.25 16.01
C ALA A 171 -19.43 26.32 15.50
N SER A 172 -18.61 25.77 16.40
CA SER A 172 -17.51 24.86 16.02
C SER A 172 -18.02 23.50 15.54
N SER A 173 -19.09 23.00 16.16
CA SER A 173 -19.68 21.70 15.80
C SER A 173 -20.28 21.70 14.38
N ASN A 174 -20.93 22.79 13.99
CA ASN A 174 -21.52 22.95 12.66
C ASN A 174 -20.46 23.04 11.56
N ASN A 175 -19.30 23.65 11.83
CA ASN A 175 -18.21 23.72 10.86
C ASN A 175 -17.56 22.34 10.65
N ARG A 176 -17.34 21.57 11.74
CA ARG A 176 -16.83 20.19 11.65
C ARG A 176 -17.80 19.26 10.91
N LEU A 177 -19.11 19.45 11.10
CA LEU A 177 -20.13 18.67 10.40
C LEU A 177 -20.15 18.98 8.90
N LYS A 178 -20.06 20.27 8.53
CA LYS A 178 -19.98 20.70 7.12
C LYS A 178 -18.73 20.16 6.44
N GLU A 179 -17.59 20.19 7.11
CA GLU A 179 -16.34 19.58 6.60
C GLU A 179 -16.50 18.07 6.42
N SER A 180 -17.10 17.37 7.39
CA SER A 180 -17.38 15.94 7.29
C SER A 180 -18.34 15.61 6.14
N MET A 181 -19.34 16.46 5.90
CA MET A 181 -20.32 16.27 4.82
C MET A 181 -19.69 16.50 3.45
N ALA A 182 -18.84 17.53 3.30
CA ALA A 182 -18.09 17.79 2.07
C ALA A 182 -17.11 16.64 1.74
N LEU A 183 -16.52 16.01 2.75
CA LEU A 183 -15.65 14.83 2.57
C LEU A 183 -16.45 13.61 2.10
N LEU A 184 -17.62 13.36 2.71
CA LEU A 184 -18.50 12.26 2.28
C LEU A 184 -19.05 12.48 0.86
N GLU A 185 -19.34 13.73 0.47
CA GLU A 185 -19.74 14.06 -0.91
C GLU A 185 -18.61 13.76 -1.91
N LEU A 186 -17.35 14.01 -1.52
CA LEU A 186 -16.19 13.67 -2.34
C LEU A 186 -15.97 12.16 -2.44
N ASP A 187 -16.03 11.44 -1.32
CA ASP A 187 -15.93 9.97 -1.30
C ASP A 187 -17.04 9.35 -2.13
N PHE A 188 -18.25 9.91 -2.07
CA PHE A 188 -19.38 9.47 -2.88
C PHE A 188 -19.16 9.78 -4.37
N ALA A 189 -18.60 10.94 -4.72
CA ALA A 189 -18.26 11.27 -6.10
C ALA A 189 -17.17 10.36 -6.66
N GLU A 190 -16.11 10.09 -5.88
CA GLU A 190 -15.04 9.17 -6.25
C GLU A 190 -15.56 7.73 -6.34
N PHE A 191 -16.40 7.30 -5.41
CA PHE A 191 -17.04 5.99 -5.46
C PHE A 191 -17.90 5.86 -6.72
N LYS A 192 -18.71 6.87 -7.02
CA LYS A 192 -19.55 6.92 -8.23
C LYS A 192 -18.70 6.85 -9.49
N GLU A 193 -17.60 7.61 -9.55
CA GLU A 193 -16.63 7.56 -10.65
C GLU A 193 -15.98 6.18 -10.77
N ARG A 194 -15.60 5.53 -9.67
CA ARG A 194 -15.06 4.16 -9.67
C ARG A 194 -16.06 3.13 -10.19
N THR A 195 -17.33 3.24 -9.80
CA THR A 195 -18.38 2.35 -10.31
C THR A 195 -18.73 2.67 -11.76
N GLN A 196 -18.74 3.94 -12.14
CA GLN A 196 -19.05 4.36 -13.49
C GLN A 196 -17.91 3.99 -14.44
N ALA A 197 -16.64 4.17 -14.06
CA ALA A 197 -15.47 3.73 -14.84
C ALA A 197 -15.40 2.21 -14.99
N ARG A 198 -15.93 1.43 -14.02
CA ARG A 198 -16.11 -0.02 -14.16
C ARG A 198 -17.27 -0.40 -15.10
N GLN A 199 -18.28 0.45 -15.23
CA GLN A 199 -19.42 0.26 -16.13
C GLN A 199 -19.19 0.87 -17.52
N SER A 200 -18.30 1.85 -17.64
CA SER A 200 -17.97 2.60 -18.86
C SER A 200 -16.58 2.26 -19.41
N GLY A 201 -15.88 1.29 -18.83
CA GLY A 201 -14.77 0.64 -19.51
C GLY A 201 -15.26 0.07 -20.84
N PRO A 202 -14.40 -0.04 -21.87
CA PRO A 202 -14.78 -0.68 -23.12
C PRO A 202 -15.44 -2.02 -22.79
N PRO A 203 -16.51 -2.44 -23.50
CA PRO A 203 -17.10 -3.76 -23.28
C PRO A 203 -15.97 -4.76 -23.23
N ASP A 204 -16.02 -5.66 -22.27
CA ASP A 204 -14.97 -6.62 -21.94
C ASP A 204 -14.76 -7.56 -23.14
N ASN A 205 -14.11 -7.05 -24.19
CA ASN A 205 -13.86 -7.69 -25.47
C ASN A 205 -13.01 -8.94 -25.26
N THR A 206 -12.35 -9.03 -24.12
CA THR A 206 -11.61 -10.18 -23.62
C THR A 206 -12.50 -11.42 -23.57
N LEU A 207 -13.75 -11.33 -23.10
CA LEU A 207 -14.66 -12.49 -23.04
C LEU A 207 -15.17 -12.90 -24.43
N GLN A 208 -15.43 -11.92 -25.29
CA GLN A 208 -15.85 -12.16 -26.67
C GLN A 208 -14.70 -12.74 -27.51
N GLN A 209 -13.50 -12.21 -27.37
CA GLN A 209 -12.28 -12.70 -28.00
C GLN A 209 -11.95 -14.11 -27.52
N LEU A 210 -12.00 -14.38 -26.22
CA LEU A 210 -11.76 -15.72 -25.67
C LEU A 210 -12.79 -16.74 -26.19
N LYS A 211 -14.03 -16.31 -26.42
CA LYS A 211 -15.09 -17.13 -27.00
C LYS A 211 -14.84 -17.43 -28.48
N GLU A 212 -14.39 -16.43 -29.24
CA GLU A 212 -14.00 -16.59 -30.64
C GLU A 212 -12.78 -17.51 -30.78
N ASP A 213 -11.76 -17.32 -29.94
CA ASP A 213 -10.55 -18.16 -29.91
C ASP A 213 -10.88 -19.61 -29.54
N LEU A 214 -11.76 -19.84 -28.55
CA LEU A 214 -12.23 -21.18 -28.19
C LEU A 214 -13.01 -21.84 -29.33
N GLN A 215 -13.81 -21.07 -30.06
CA GLN A 215 -14.59 -21.58 -31.18
C GLN A 215 -13.68 -21.93 -32.37
N GLN A 216 -12.65 -21.11 -32.63
CA GLN A 216 -11.63 -21.38 -33.65
C GLN A 216 -10.84 -22.64 -33.30
N LEU A 217 -10.34 -22.74 -32.06
CA LEU A 217 -9.56 -23.89 -31.60
C LEU A 217 -10.37 -25.20 -31.66
N LYS A 218 -11.67 -25.12 -31.41
CA LYS A 218 -12.58 -26.27 -31.56
C LYS A 218 -12.70 -26.70 -33.02
N SER A 219 -12.89 -25.76 -33.94
CA SER A 219 -12.96 -26.04 -35.38
C SER A 219 -11.66 -26.67 -35.88
N ASP A 220 -10.51 -26.14 -35.46
CA ASP A 220 -9.20 -26.64 -35.86
C ASP A 220 -8.97 -28.08 -35.34
N ASN A 221 -9.39 -28.37 -34.10
CA ASN A 221 -9.34 -29.73 -33.56
C ASN A 221 -10.23 -30.71 -34.33
N GLU A 222 -11.44 -30.30 -34.73
CA GLU A 222 -12.35 -31.14 -35.52
C GLU A 222 -11.79 -31.41 -36.94
N ALA A 223 -11.18 -30.40 -37.56
CA ALA A 223 -10.50 -30.53 -38.85
C ALA A 223 -9.30 -31.48 -38.74
N LEU A 224 -8.42 -31.27 -37.77
CA LEU A 224 -7.27 -32.14 -37.52
C LEU A 224 -7.69 -33.57 -37.21
N ALA A 225 -8.74 -33.78 -36.41
CA ALA A 225 -9.26 -35.11 -36.12
C ALA A 225 -9.82 -35.82 -37.37
N SER A 226 -10.44 -35.06 -38.28
CA SER A 226 -10.95 -35.58 -39.55
C SER A 226 -9.81 -35.95 -40.50
N ASP A 227 -8.78 -35.11 -40.61
CA ASP A 227 -7.59 -35.39 -41.41
C ASP A 227 -6.83 -36.61 -40.88
N LEU A 228 -6.65 -36.72 -39.57
CA LEU A 228 -5.99 -37.87 -38.94
C LEU A 228 -6.77 -39.16 -39.21
N ARG A 229 -8.10 -39.12 -39.12
CA ARG A 229 -8.96 -40.26 -39.47
C ARG A 229 -8.82 -40.63 -40.94
N GLY A 230 -8.80 -39.65 -41.83
CA GLY A 230 -8.58 -39.86 -43.27
C GLY A 230 -7.22 -40.50 -43.57
N SER A 231 -6.15 -40.01 -42.95
CA SER A 231 -4.81 -40.59 -43.07
C SER A 231 -4.75 -42.02 -42.53
N VAL A 232 -5.39 -42.31 -41.39
CA VAL A 232 -5.44 -43.66 -40.82
C VAL A 232 -6.18 -44.62 -41.76
N GLU A 233 -7.29 -44.21 -42.35
CA GLU A 233 -8.03 -45.04 -43.31
C GLU A 233 -7.27 -45.27 -44.60
N ALA A 234 -6.58 -44.24 -45.12
CA ALA A 234 -5.71 -44.36 -46.27
C ALA A 234 -4.57 -45.35 -46.00
N ASN A 235 -3.89 -45.22 -44.86
CA ASN A 235 -2.83 -46.15 -44.45
C ASN A 235 -3.36 -47.58 -44.32
N ARG A 236 -4.55 -47.77 -43.74
CA ARG A 236 -5.17 -49.09 -43.61
C ARG A 236 -5.42 -49.73 -44.98
N ARG A 237 -5.91 -48.96 -45.96
CA ARG A 237 -6.13 -49.45 -47.33
C ARG A 237 -4.81 -49.82 -48.01
N THR A 238 -3.78 -49.00 -47.88
CA THR A 238 -2.44 -49.29 -48.41
C THR A 238 -1.88 -50.58 -47.83
N VAL A 239 -1.94 -50.76 -46.51
CA VAL A 239 -1.47 -51.99 -45.86
C VAL A 239 -2.25 -53.20 -46.37
N CYS A 240 -3.58 -53.16 -46.44
CA CYS A 240 -4.36 -54.28 -46.97
C CYS A 240 -4.02 -54.62 -48.44
N SER A 241 -3.71 -53.63 -49.27
CA SER A 241 -3.32 -53.85 -50.68
C SER A 241 -1.92 -54.44 -50.86
N VAL A 242 -1.04 -54.34 -49.86
CA VAL A 242 0.31 -54.91 -49.92
C VAL A 242 0.33 -56.38 -49.48
N PHE A 243 -0.68 -56.83 -48.74
CA PHE A 243 -0.78 -58.20 -48.21
C PHE A 243 -1.84 -59.07 -48.89
N SER A 244 -2.50 -58.59 -49.95
CA SER A 244 -3.43 -59.36 -50.79
C SER A 244 -2.77 -59.75 -52.11
#